data_AF-A0A1L9AV86-F1
#
_entry.id   AF-A0A1L9AV86-F1
#
_cell.length_a   1.000
_cell.length_b   1.000
_cell.length_c   1.000
_cell.angle_alpha   90.00
_cell.angle_beta   90.00
_cell.angle_gamma   90.00
#
_symmetry.space_group_name_H-M   'P 1'
#
loop_
_entity.id
_entity.type
_entity.pdbx_description
1 polymer ?
#
loop_
_entity_poly.entity_id
_entity_poly.type
_entity_poly.pdbx_seq_one_letter_code
_entity_poly.pdbx_strand_id
1 'polypeptide(L)'
;MAKNYFKLTDDMSRPDRWLLGDPIDEQGKEVRGWRFMNGEPTRFDGCLRIPVYHPGSSLDFTRVDTGGFPVVTEKVARVLAELAPGDVQLFPAEVESRSETYFVVNVARRVKCIDEAASAEVRYGEPEDNWPDELGYYEAVYGMRIDPCQVGEAKVFRPWGYTGSLLVAEDVKEALERTGATGLAFTEVTGPSPISEEERAYKQRCRELLDPPPAARRAVWKTLGTLDELAVAPRAICYEWPGHRQDWAIIHREAGRLLLVSEGLSDPFIARLEPSVGFGLELALETEPAELPLGSIEESWPYMLLARVAREVVANERVREQAKAGLFSLEVSGKGLPDSLVTPEGRVGVLLGVESRTLPRRFSTPFGEVQLVTVKALLPSELEYVVRHAPEGPAELARRFAESGEEHVSRARRR
;
A
#
# COMPACT_ATOMS: atom_id res chain seq x y z
N MET A 1 -24.00 6.63 -32.03
CA MET A 1 -23.05 6.81 -30.91
C MET A 1 -23.65 6.20 -29.67
N ALA A 2 -22.95 5.27 -29.02
CA ALA A 2 -23.35 4.73 -27.72
C ALA A 2 -23.37 5.88 -26.70
N LYS A 3 -24.38 5.90 -25.84
CA LYS A 3 -24.48 6.93 -24.78
C LYS A 3 -23.77 6.50 -23.51
N ASN A 4 -23.64 5.19 -23.31
CA ASN A 4 -23.09 4.59 -22.10
C ASN A 4 -21.87 3.73 -22.41
N TYR A 5 -20.91 3.76 -21.49
CA TYR A 5 -19.68 2.99 -21.57
C TYR A 5 -19.41 2.31 -20.23
N PHE A 6 -18.75 1.16 -20.30
CA PHE A 6 -18.51 0.29 -19.17
C PHE A 6 -17.05 -0.11 -19.10
N LYS A 7 -16.47 -0.08 -17.91
CA LYS A 7 -15.20 -0.74 -17.63
C LYS A 7 -15.43 -2.25 -17.56
N LEU A 8 -14.70 -2.99 -18.39
CA LEU A 8 -14.69 -4.45 -18.44
C LEU A 8 -13.50 -4.99 -17.62
N THR A 9 -13.81 -5.77 -16.59
CA THR A 9 -12.85 -6.43 -15.69
C THR A 9 -13.16 -7.92 -15.56
N ASP A 10 -12.27 -8.63 -14.87
CA ASP A 10 -12.54 -10.01 -14.45
C ASP A 10 -13.65 -10.04 -13.40
N ASP A 11 -14.56 -11.02 -13.54
CA ASP A 11 -15.45 -11.41 -12.45
C ASP A 11 -14.68 -12.26 -11.43
N MET A 12 -14.39 -11.63 -10.29
CA MET A 12 -13.67 -12.26 -9.16
C MET A 12 -14.58 -13.04 -8.21
N SER A 13 -15.89 -13.11 -8.47
CA SER A 13 -16.84 -13.76 -7.55
C SER A 13 -16.69 -15.28 -7.45
N ARG A 14 -15.96 -15.89 -8.39
CA ARG A 14 -15.75 -17.35 -8.47
C ARG A 14 -14.41 -17.74 -7.82
N PRO A 15 -14.43 -18.38 -6.63
CA PRO A 15 -13.20 -18.72 -5.92
C PRO A 15 -12.38 -19.84 -6.58
N ASP A 16 -12.98 -20.61 -7.49
CA ASP A 16 -12.38 -21.74 -8.20
C ASP A 16 -11.81 -21.36 -9.58
N ARG A 17 -11.72 -20.07 -9.90
CA ARG A 17 -11.21 -19.61 -11.20
C ARG A 17 -9.72 -19.95 -11.36
N TRP A 18 -9.32 -20.20 -12.61
CA TRP A 18 -7.90 -20.27 -12.94
C TRP A 18 -7.20 -18.91 -12.84
N LEU A 19 -5.87 -18.94 -12.76
CA LEU A 19 -5.01 -17.79 -13.04
C LEU A 19 -4.07 -18.15 -14.18
N LEU A 20 -4.11 -17.34 -15.23
CA LEU A 20 -3.28 -17.50 -16.42
C LEU A 20 -1.98 -16.71 -16.25
N GLY A 21 -0.89 -17.28 -16.78
CA GLY A 21 0.43 -16.67 -16.80
C GLY A 21 0.69 -15.84 -18.06
N ASP A 22 1.87 -15.22 -18.11
CA ASP A 22 2.32 -14.45 -19.26
C ASP A 22 2.42 -15.29 -20.54
N PRO A 23 2.14 -14.70 -21.71
CA PRO A 23 2.19 -15.43 -22.96
C PRO A 23 3.63 -15.80 -23.30
N ILE A 24 3.84 -17.00 -23.83
CA ILE A 24 5.13 -17.46 -24.35
C ILE A 24 5.04 -17.73 -25.84
N ASP A 25 6.15 -17.55 -26.55
CA ASP A 25 6.26 -17.90 -27.97
C ASP A 25 6.49 -19.42 -28.16
N GLU A 26 6.58 -19.85 -29.41
CA GLU A 26 6.79 -21.26 -29.78
C GLU A 26 8.12 -21.82 -29.24
N GLN A 27 9.09 -20.96 -28.93
CA GLN A 27 10.38 -21.32 -28.34
C GLN A 27 10.34 -21.35 -26.81
N GLY A 28 9.18 -21.08 -26.21
CA GLY A 28 8.98 -21.03 -24.76
C GLY A 28 9.52 -19.77 -24.10
N LYS A 29 9.82 -18.73 -24.87
CA LYS A 29 10.30 -17.45 -24.35
C LYS A 29 9.10 -16.55 -24.07
N GLU A 30 9.15 -15.88 -22.92
CA GLU A 30 8.13 -14.92 -22.51
C GLU A 30 8.00 -13.77 -23.52
N VAL A 31 6.76 -13.55 -23.95
CA VAL A 31 6.33 -12.42 -24.75
C VAL A 31 5.78 -11.38 -23.79
N ARG A 32 6.46 -10.23 -23.71
CA ARG A 32 6.06 -9.15 -22.79
C ARG A 32 4.60 -8.75 -23.01
N GLY A 33 3.75 -8.99 -22.01
CA GLY A 33 2.31 -8.67 -22.05
C GLY A 33 2.01 -7.20 -22.37
N TRP A 34 2.92 -6.30 -21.99
CA TRP A 34 2.95 -4.89 -22.39
C TRP A 34 2.59 -4.66 -23.87
N ARG A 35 3.09 -5.52 -24.77
CA ARG A 35 2.86 -5.42 -26.21
C ARG A 35 1.37 -5.39 -26.60
N PHE A 36 0.49 -5.99 -25.79
CA PHE A 36 -0.97 -6.06 -26.04
C PHE A 36 -1.78 -5.05 -25.21
N MET A 37 -1.09 -4.16 -24.47
CA MET A 37 -1.70 -3.16 -23.61
C MET A 37 -1.53 -1.71 -24.08
N ASN A 38 -0.65 -1.44 -25.04
CA ASN A 38 -0.24 -0.07 -25.35
C ASN A 38 -1.33 0.80 -25.99
N GLY A 39 -2.47 0.21 -26.36
CA GLY A 39 -3.53 0.93 -27.05
C GLY A 39 -3.18 1.21 -28.51
N GLU A 40 -2.28 0.41 -29.09
CA GLU A 40 -1.77 0.58 -30.45
C GLU A 40 -1.81 -0.76 -31.22
N PRO A 41 -1.97 -0.73 -32.55
CA PRO A 41 -1.85 -1.92 -33.37
C PRO A 41 -0.48 -2.57 -33.21
N THR A 42 -0.46 -3.88 -33.05
CA THR A 42 0.77 -4.66 -32.93
C THR A 42 0.82 -5.77 -33.98
N ARG A 43 2.02 -6.29 -34.20
CA ARG A 43 2.26 -7.46 -35.04
C ARG A 43 2.91 -8.53 -34.19
N PHE A 44 2.39 -9.75 -34.31
CA PHE A 44 2.95 -10.93 -33.71
C PHE A 44 2.83 -12.06 -34.73
N ASP A 45 3.96 -12.65 -35.08
CA ASP A 45 4.03 -13.78 -35.99
C ASP A 45 4.26 -15.04 -35.15
N GLY A 46 3.43 -16.07 -35.35
CA GLY A 46 3.50 -17.35 -34.63
C GLY A 46 2.32 -17.61 -33.70
N CYS A 47 2.34 -18.75 -33.02
CA CYS A 47 1.33 -19.14 -32.04
C CYS A 47 1.70 -18.68 -30.62
N LEU A 48 0.75 -18.06 -29.92
CA LEU A 48 0.91 -17.71 -28.49
C LEU A 48 0.50 -18.91 -27.64
N ARG A 49 1.30 -19.24 -26.63
CA ARG A 49 0.92 -20.20 -25.58
C ARG A 49 0.72 -19.48 -24.26
N ILE A 50 -0.36 -19.81 -23.56
CA ILE A 50 -0.73 -19.21 -22.29
C ILE A 50 -0.61 -20.29 -21.19
N PRO A 51 0.39 -20.18 -20.30
CA PRO A 51 0.53 -21.07 -19.14
C PRO A 51 -0.63 -20.90 -18.15
N VAL A 52 -0.89 -21.95 -17.37
CA VAL A 52 -1.83 -21.89 -16.23
C VAL A 52 -1.02 -21.89 -14.92
N TYR A 53 -0.93 -20.74 -14.27
CA TYR A 53 -0.19 -20.61 -12.99
C TYR A 53 -0.94 -21.22 -11.83
N HIS A 54 -2.24 -20.98 -11.76
CA HIS A 54 -3.12 -21.63 -10.78
C HIS A 54 -4.23 -22.38 -11.51
N PRO A 55 -4.27 -23.72 -11.38
CA PRO A 55 -5.34 -24.54 -11.95
C PRO A 55 -6.71 -24.13 -11.40
N GLY A 56 -7.72 -24.15 -12.27
CA GLY A 56 -9.09 -23.83 -11.90
C GLY A 56 -10.07 -24.01 -13.05
N SER A 57 -11.30 -23.56 -12.83
CA SER A 57 -12.35 -23.51 -13.83
C SER A 57 -11.97 -22.56 -14.96
N SER A 58 -12.11 -23.02 -16.21
CA SER A 58 -11.91 -22.20 -17.39
C SER A 58 -13.00 -21.12 -17.48
N LEU A 59 -12.62 -19.96 -18.01
CA LEU A 59 -13.48 -18.82 -18.20
C LEU A 59 -13.42 -18.35 -19.65
N ASP A 60 -14.50 -17.71 -20.09
CA ASP A 60 -14.60 -17.18 -21.46
C ASP A 60 -13.86 -15.86 -21.64
N PHE A 61 -13.61 -15.16 -20.54
CA PHE A 61 -12.81 -13.97 -20.45
C PHE A 61 -11.92 -14.06 -19.20
N THR A 62 -10.64 -13.75 -19.36
CA THR A 62 -9.69 -13.66 -18.24
C THR A 62 -8.63 -12.62 -18.56
N ARG A 63 -8.32 -11.75 -17.61
CA ARG A 63 -7.16 -10.87 -17.66
C ARG A 63 -5.95 -11.58 -17.07
N VAL A 64 -4.82 -11.50 -17.76
CA VAL A 64 -3.55 -12.06 -17.28
C VAL A 64 -2.93 -11.10 -16.26
N ASP A 65 -2.55 -11.63 -15.09
CA ASP A 65 -2.24 -10.88 -13.85
C ASP A 65 -1.21 -9.75 -14.03
N THR A 66 -0.03 -10.08 -14.55
CA THR A 66 1.09 -9.16 -14.79
C THR A 66 0.87 -8.21 -15.96
N GLY A 67 0.00 -8.59 -16.90
CA GLY A 67 -0.09 -7.96 -18.21
C GLY A 67 -1.43 -7.32 -18.52
N GLY A 68 -2.46 -7.42 -17.67
CA GLY A 68 -3.76 -6.74 -17.83
C GLY A 68 -4.51 -6.89 -19.16
N PHE A 69 -4.02 -7.72 -20.09
CA PHE A 69 -4.61 -7.94 -21.41
C PHE A 69 -5.59 -9.12 -21.36
N PRO A 70 -6.68 -9.10 -22.14
CA PRO A 70 -7.65 -10.19 -22.13
C PRO A 70 -7.20 -11.41 -22.93
N VAL A 71 -7.43 -12.59 -22.37
CA VAL A 71 -7.49 -13.89 -23.05
C VAL A 71 -8.94 -14.32 -23.08
N VAL A 72 -9.46 -14.66 -24.26
CA VAL A 72 -10.89 -14.92 -24.46
C VAL A 72 -11.14 -16.17 -25.29
N THR A 73 -12.30 -16.81 -25.09
CA THR A 73 -12.76 -17.90 -25.96
C THR A 73 -13.26 -17.37 -27.30
N GLU A 74 -13.40 -18.27 -28.28
CA GLU A 74 -13.90 -17.92 -29.61
C GLU A 74 -15.24 -17.17 -29.60
N LYS A 75 -16.18 -17.51 -28.71
CA LYS A 75 -17.48 -16.84 -28.67
C LYS A 75 -17.37 -15.36 -28.28
N VAL A 76 -16.47 -15.01 -27.36
CA VAL A 76 -16.20 -13.61 -26.97
C VAL A 76 -15.43 -12.91 -28.09
N ALA A 77 -14.43 -13.58 -28.66
CA ALA A 77 -13.64 -13.06 -29.77
C ALA A 77 -14.52 -12.68 -30.98
N ARG A 78 -15.51 -13.51 -31.33
CA ARG A 78 -16.46 -13.25 -32.42
C ARG A 78 -17.26 -11.97 -32.21
N VAL A 79 -17.78 -11.75 -31.00
CA VAL A 79 -18.52 -10.51 -30.67
C VAL A 79 -17.63 -9.28 -30.84
N LEU A 80 -16.39 -9.34 -30.35
CA LEU A 80 -15.44 -8.22 -30.47
C LEU A 80 -15.07 -7.95 -31.93
N ALA A 81 -14.82 -8.99 -32.72
CA ALA A 81 -14.50 -8.87 -34.15
C ALA A 81 -15.66 -8.29 -34.96
N GLU A 82 -16.90 -8.68 -34.64
CA GLU A 82 -18.09 -8.22 -35.36
C GLU A 82 -18.42 -6.76 -35.03
N LEU A 83 -18.42 -6.40 -33.74
CA LEU A 83 -18.90 -5.10 -33.29
C LEU A 83 -17.82 -4.03 -33.28
N ALA A 84 -16.55 -4.39 -33.12
CA ALA A 84 -15.43 -3.46 -32.97
C ALA A 84 -14.20 -3.83 -33.84
N PRO A 85 -14.35 -4.15 -35.15
CA PRO A 85 -13.26 -4.65 -35.99
C PRO A 85 -12.09 -3.67 -36.16
N GLY A 86 -12.33 -2.36 -35.99
CA GLY A 86 -11.28 -1.34 -36.07
C GLY A 86 -10.55 -1.08 -34.75
N ASP A 87 -11.04 -1.65 -33.65
CA ASP A 87 -10.58 -1.36 -32.31
C ASP A 87 -9.73 -2.49 -31.71
N VAL A 88 -9.93 -3.73 -32.17
CA VAL A 88 -9.27 -4.92 -31.62
C VAL A 88 -8.47 -5.69 -32.67
N GLN A 89 -7.42 -6.36 -32.24
CA GLN A 89 -6.76 -7.44 -32.97
C GLN A 89 -6.83 -8.71 -32.13
N LEU A 90 -7.11 -9.83 -32.79
CA LEU A 90 -7.25 -11.13 -32.15
C LEU A 90 -6.09 -12.01 -32.60
N PHE A 91 -5.29 -12.46 -31.64
CA PHE A 91 -4.18 -13.37 -31.87
C PHE A 91 -4.55 -14.76 -31.35
N PRO A 92 -4.62 -15.79 -32.19
CA PRO A 92 -4.87 -17.16 -31.74
C PRO A 92 -3.88 -17.57 -30.67
N ALA A 93 -4.38 -18.24 -29.63
CA ALA A 93 -3.59 -18.70 -28.52
C ALA A 93 -4.02 -20.10 -28.05
N GLU A 94 -3.02 -20.90 -27.67
CA GLU A 94 -3.19 -22.19 -27.01
C GLU A 94 -3.09 -21.97 -25.50
N VAL A 95 -4.12 -22.36 -24.74
CA VAL A 95 -4.03 -22.38 -23.27
C VAL A 95 -3.58 -23.76 -22.83
N GLU A 96 -2.63 -23.82 -21.92
CA GLU A 96 -2.07 -25.08 -21.41
C GLU A 96 -3.17 -26.05 -20.97
N SER A 97 -3.04 -27.32 -21.37
CA SER A 97 -3.99 -28.41 -21.05
C SER A 97 -5.42 -28.22 -21.55
N ARG A 98 -5.65 -27.32 -22.52
CA ARG A 98 -6.96 -27.07 -23.14
C ARG A 98 -6.94 -27.34 -24.63
N SER A 99 -8.04 -27.91 -25.11
CA SER A 99 -8.25 -28.18 -26.54
C SER A 99 -9.08 -27.09 -27.22
N GLU A 100 -9.75 -26.23 -26.46
CA GLU A 100 -10.49 -25.10 -26.99
C GLU A 100 -9.54 -24.02 -27.53
N THR A 101 -9.98 -23.31 -28.57
CA THR A 101 -9.24 -22.17 -29.14
C THR A 101 -9.50 -20.90 -28.32
N TYR A 102 -8.41 -20.26 -27.88
CA TYR A 102 -8.43 -18.97 -27.21
C TYR A 102 -7.81 -17.90 -28.09
N PHE A 103 -8.03 -16.64 -27.71
CA PHE A 103 -7.47 -15.48 -28.38
C PHE A 103 -6.90 -14.52 -27.35
N VAL A 104 -5.68 -14.05 -27.56
CA VAL A 104 -5.17 -12.85 -26.92
C VAL A 104 -5.75 -11.64 -27.64
N VAL A 105 -6.37 -10.73 -26.89
CA VAL A 105 -7.01 -9.53 -27.42
C VAL A 105 -6.07 -8.34 -27.26
N ASN A 106 -5.56 -7.81 -28.36
CA ASN A 106 -4.96 -6.48 -28.36
C ASN A 106 -6.07 -5.44 -28.60
N VAL A 107 -6.25 -4.54 -27.66
CA VAL A 107 -7.16 -3.40 -27.82
C VAL A 107 -6.32 -2.23 -28.30
N ALA A 108 -6.36 -1.99 -29.61
CA ALA A 108 -5.47 -1.12 -30.37
C ALA A 108 -5.99 0.32 -30.49
N ARG A 109 -7.01 0.67 -29.70
CA ARG A 109 -7.64 1.98 -29.67
C ARG A 109 -7.37 2.67 -28.34
N ARG A 110 -6.67 3.81 -28.38
CA ARG A 110 -6.42 4.68 -27.22
C ARG A 110 -7.22 5.97 -27.34
N VAL A 111 -7.90 6.36 -26.26
CA VAL A 111 -8.80 7.52 -26.26
C VAL A 111 -8.56 8.37 -25.02
N LYS A 112 -8.29 9.66 -25.20
CA LYS A 112 -8.23 10.62 -24.09
C LYS A 112 -9.65 11.07 -23.76
N CYS A 113 -10.26 10.42 -22.77
CA CYS A 113 -11.66 10.66 -22.40
C CYS A 113 -11.94 10.61 -20.89
N ILE A 114 -10.94 10.41 -20.02
CA ILE A 114 -11.18 10.40 -18.56
C ILE A 114 -11.66 11.79 -18.15
N ASP A 115 -12.81 11.83 -17.48
CA ASP A 115 -13.31 13.03 -16.83
C ASP A 115 -12.77 13.04 -15.39
N GLU A 116 -11.68 13.77 -15.20
CA GLU A 116 -11.00 13.88 -13.90
C GLU A 116 -11.90 14.51 -12.83
N ALA A 117 -12.77 15.47 -13.22
CA ALA A 117 -13.64 16.18 -12.31
C ALA A 117 -14.82 15.30 -11.85
N ALA A 118 -15.38 14.51 -12.76
CA ALA A 118 -16.46 13.58 -12.45
C ALA A 118 -15.97 12.28 -11.77
N SER A 119 -14.71 11.89 -11.98
CA SER A 119 -14.11 10.74 -11.29
C SER A 119 -14.03 10.97 -9.77
N ALA A 120 -14.08 9.91 -8.97
CA ALA A 120 -14.07 10.04 -7.51
C ALA A 120 -12.72 10.58 -7.00
N GLU A 121 -11.63 10.07 -7.56
CA GLU A 121 -10.28 10.49 -7.23
C GLU A 121 -9.34 10.12 -8.38
N VAL A 122 -8.44 11.05 -8.69
CA VAL A 122 -7.36 10.87 -9.65
C VAL A 122 -6.04 11.12 -8.91
N ARG A 123 -5.13 10.17 -9.02
CA ARG A 123 -3.74 10.28 -8.54
C ARG A 123 -2.80 10.29 -9.73
N TYR A 124 -1.77 11.10 -9.61
CA TYR A 124 -0.75 11.24 -10.63
C TYR A 124 0.54 10.58 -10.17
N GLY A 125 1.27 9.98 -11.11
CA GLY A 125 2.63 9.50 -10.83
C GLY A 125 3.56 10.67 -10.47
N GLU A 126 4.53 10.42 -9.61
CA GLU A 126 5.56 11.40 -9.26
C GLU A 126 6.63 11.46 -10.35
N PRO A 127 7.28 12.62 -10.57
CA PRO A 127 8.39 12.74 -11.53
C PRO A 127 9.51 11.69 -11.32
N GLU A 128 9.72 11.28 -10.08
CA GLU A 128 10.71 10.30 -9.64
C GLU A 128 10.38 8.87 -10.10
N ASP A 129 9.13 8.58 -10.45
CA ASP A 129 8.71 7.25 -10.90
C ASP A 129 9.30 6.89 -12.27
N ASN A 130 9.87 7.87 -12.99
CA ASN A 130 10.56 7.72 -14.27
C ASN A 130 9.73 6.94 -15.32
N TRP A 131 8.41 7.18 -15.33
CA TRP A 131 7.49 6.55 -16.26
C TRP A 131 7.76 7.05 -17.69
N PRO A 132 7.64 6.17 -18.70
CA PRO A 132 7.73 6.61 -20.10
C PRO A 132 6.72 7.73 -20.37
N ASP A 133 7.18 8.87 -20.88
CA ASP A 133 6.37 10.06 -21.16
C ASP A 133 5.11 9.75 -22.01
N GLU A 134 5.17 8.68 -22.82
CA GLU A 134 4.12 8.23 -23.73
C GLU A 134 2.96 7.47 -23.04
N LEU A 135 3.12 7.12 -21.76
CA LEU A 135 2.15 6.33 -21.01
C LEU A 135 1.06 7.14 -20.32
N GLY A 136 1.28 8.45 -20.21
CA GLY A 136 0.45 9.40 -19.48
C GLY A 136 0.54 9.25 -17.96
N TYR A 137 -0.13 10.17 -17.27
CA TYR A 137 0.28 10.62 -15.93
C TYR A 137 -0.47 9.97 -14.75
N TYR A 138 -1.38 9.01 -14.97
CA TYR A 138 -2.26 8.53 -13.89
C TYR A 138 -1.69 7.32 -13.16
N GLU A 139 -1.43 7.48 -11.87
CA GLU A 139 -1.11 6.38 -10.96
C GLU A 139 -2.38 5.55 -10.66
N ALA A 140 -3.47 6.23 -10.33
CA ALA A 140 -4.73 5.58 -9.99
C ALA A 140 -5.92 6.47 -10.35
N VAL A 141 -6.99 5.85 -10.85
CA VAL A 141 -8.28 6.52 -11.11
C VAL A 141 -9.38 5.74 -10.39
N TYR A 142 -9.81 6.25 -9.24
CA TYR A 142 -10.89 5.66 -8.45
C TYR A 142 -12.24 6.20 -8.89
N GLY A 143 -13.25 5.31 -8.94
CA GLY A 143 -14.59 5.69 -9.38
C GLY A 143 -14.58 6.39 -10.75
N MET A 144 -13.83 5.82 -11.70
CA MET A 144 -13.57 6.41 -13.00
C MET A 144 -14.85 6.84 -13.71
N ARG A 145 -14.85 8.08 -14.19
CA ARG A 145 -15.81 8.61 -15.16
C ARG A 145 -15.11 9.03 -16.43
N ILE A 146 -15.84 8.96 -17.55
CA ILE A 146 -15.37 9.45 -18.84
C ILE A 146 -16.34 10.48 -19.42
N ASP A 147 -15.82 11.36 -20.27
CA ASP A 147 -16.60 12.23 -21.14
C ASP A 147 -16.92 11.49 -22.45
N PRO A 148 -18.18 11.07 -22.69
CA PRO A 148 -18.57 10.35 -23.90
C PRO A 148 -18.33 11.15 -25.18
N CYS A 149 -18.32 12.49 -25.10
CA CYS A 149 -18.12 13.35 -26.26
C CYS A 149 -16.68 13.26 -26.80
N GLN A 150 -15.73 12.77 -26.00
CA GLN A 150 -14.33 12.57 -26.39
C GLN A 150 -14.06 11.18 -26.97
N VAL A 151 -15.03 10.25 -26.90
CA VAL A 151 -14.83 8.86 -27.34
C VAL A 151 -14.90 8.68 -28.85
N GLY A 152 -15.74 9.47 -29.52
CA GLY A 152 -15.99 9.35 -30.95
C GLY A 152 -16.61 7.99 -31.33
N GLU A 153 -16.09 7.35 -32.38
CA GLU A 153 -16.62 6.09 -32.92
C GLU A 153 -16.06 4.83 -32.22
N ALA A 154 -15.19 4.97 -31.22
CA ALA A 154 -14.60 3.83 -30.53
C ALA A 154 -15.66 3.05 -29.72
N LYS A 155 -15.61 1.72 -29.83
CA LYS A 155 -16.49 0.79 -29.13
C LYS A 155 -15.76 -0.10 -28.14
N VAL A 156 -14.48 -0.37 -28.36
CA VAL A 156 -13.61 -1.09 -27.41
C VAL A 156 -12.29 -0.34 -27.35
N PHE A 157 -11.92 0.20 -26.20
CA PHE A 157 -10.74 1.06 -26.13
C PHE A 157 -10.11 1.11 -24.75
N ARG A 158 -8.89 1.65 -24.71
CA ARG A 158 -8.13 1.92 -23.50
C ARG A 158 -8.07 3.43 -23.26
N PRO A 159 -8.33 3.92 -22.02
CA PRO A 159 -8.13 5.32 -21.71
C PRO A 159 -6.67 5.73 -21.87
N TRP A 160 -6.43 6.86 -22.52
CA TRP A 160 -5.11 7.48 -22.56
C TRP A 160 -4.68 7.82 -21.12
N GLY A 161 -3.42 7.55 -20.79
CA GLY A 161 -2.89 7.76 -19.44
C GLY A 161 -3.18 6.64 -18.45
N TYR A 162 -4.04 5.67 -18.79
CA TYR A 162 -4.45 4.61 -17.87
C TYR A 162 -4.78 3.32 -18.64
N THR A 163 -3.82 2.84 -19.43
CA THR A 163 -4.01 1.78 -20.43
C THR A 163 -4.35 0.42 -19.85
N GLY A 164 -4.11 0.20 -18.55
CA GLY A 164 -4.57 -1.01 -17.85
C GLY A 164 -6.10 -1.15 -17.83
N SER A 165 -6.86 -0.07 -18.00
CA SER A 165 -8.33 -0.15 -18.07
C SER A 165 -8.83 -0.46 -19.48
N LEU A 166 -9.84 -1.34 -19.56
CA LEU A 166 -10.54 -1.69 -20.79
C LEU A 166 -11.96 -1.17 -20.73
N LEU A 167 -12.35 -0.32 -21.66
CA LEU A 167 -13.69 0.24 -21.76
C LEU A 167 -14.41 -0.28 -23.00
N VAL A 168 -15.71 -0.56 -22.85
CA VAL A 168 -16.58 -1.04 -23.93
C VAL A 168 -17.85 -0.21 -24.01
N ALA A 169 -18.37 -0.02 -25.22
CA ALA A 169 -19.67 0.58 -25.48
C ALA A 169 -20.81 -0.35 -25.01
N GLU A 170 -21.97 0.24 -24.71
CA GLU A 170 -23.17 -0.48 -24.26
C GLU A 170 -23.60 -1.63 -25.20
N ASP A 171 -23.55 -1.43 -26.51
CA ASP A 171 -23.92 -2.45 -27.50
C ASP A 171 -22.97 -3.67 -27.47
N VAL A 172 -21.67 -3.44 -27.26
CA VAL A 172 -20.68 -4.51 -27.03
C VAL A 172 -20.94 -5.23 -25.73
N LYS A 173 -21.17 -4.51 -24.63
CA LYS A 173 -21.51 -5.10 -23.33
C LYS A 173 -22.72 -6.03 -23.45
N GLU A 174 -23.83 -5.54 -23.98
CA GLU A 174 -25.05 -6.33 -24.09
C GLU A 174 -24.85 -7.55 -24.99
N ALA A 175 -24.08 -7.43 -26.07
CA ALA A 175 -23.77 -8.56 -26.94
C ALA A 175 -22.95 -9.63 -26.21
N LEU A 176 -21.96 -9.23 -25.42
CA LEU A 176 -21.17 -10.15 -24.59
C LEU A 176 -22.05 -10.85 -23.55
N GLU A 177 -22.93 -10.12 -22.85
CA GLU A 177 -23.85 -10.70 -21.86
C GLU A 177 -24.81 -11.72 -22.50
N ARG A 178 -25.33 -11.43 -23.70
CA ARG A 178 -26.21 -12.34 -24.45
C ARG A 178 -25.55 -13.67 -24.82
N THR A 179 -24.21 -13.76 -24.86
CA THR A 179 -23.50 -15.02 -25.10
C THR A 179 -23.48 -15.96 -23.90
N GLY A 180 -23.83 -15.47 -22.69
CA GLY A 180 -23.63 -16.22 -21.45
C GLY A 180 -22.14 -16.51 -21.15
N ALA A 181 -21.24 -15.64 -21.61
CA ALA A 181 -19.81 -15.74 -21.34
C ALA A 181 -19.49 -15.53 -19.85
N THR A 182 -18.63 -16.39 -19.33
CA THR A 182 -18.16 -16.37 -17.94
C THR A 182 -16.90 -15.54 -17.77
N GLY A 183 -16.68 -15.00 -16.56
CA GLY A 183 -15.48 -14.21 -16.24
C GLY A 183 -15.56 -12.72 -16.57
N LEU A 184 -16.69 -12.24 -17.10
CA LEU A 184 -16.92 -10.84 -17.44
C LEU A 184 -17.59 -10.09 -16.27
N ALA A 185 -17.02 -8.95 -15.88
CA ALA A 185 -17.67 -7.99 -14.99
C ALA A 185 -17.67 -6.58 -15.62
N PHE A 186 -18.78 -5.86 -15.48
CA PHE A 186 -18.97 -4.54 -16.06
C PHE A 186 -19.27 -3.51 -14.98
N THR A 187 -18.56 -2.39 -14.99
CA THR A 187 -18.86 -1.22 -14.16
C THR A 187 -19.14 -0.03 -15.06
N GLU A 188 -20.30 0.61 -14.92
CA GLU A 188 -20.61 1.80 -15.72
C GLU A 188 -19.60 2.92 -15.42
N VAL A 189 -19.06 3.56 -16.46
CA VAL A 189 -18.11 4.69 -16.37
C VAL A 189 -18.68 5.98 -16.97
N THR A 190 -19.90 5.91 -17.48
CA THR A 190 -20.72 7.07 -17.84
C THR A 190 -21.66 7.44 -16.68
N GLY A 191 -22.10 8.70 -16.64
CA GLY A 191 -23.03 9.17 -15.62
C GLY A 191 -22.36 10.00 -14.51
N PRO A 192 -23.13 10.38 -13.47
CA PRO A 192 -22.66 11.28 -12.43
C PRO A 192 -21.53 10.67 -11.60
N SER A 193 -20.75 11.52 -10.93
CA SER A 193 -19.70 11.07 -10.02
C SER A 193 -20.23 10.01 -9.04
N PRO A 194 -19.46 8.94 -8.76
CA PRO A 194 -19.90 7.90 -7.83
C PRO A 194 -19.79 8.34 -6.36
N ILE A 195 -19.28 9.55 -6.09
CA ILE A 195 -19.21 10.15 -4.76
C ILE A 195 -19.98 11.47 -4.75
N SER A 196 -20.53 11.84 -3.59
CA SER A 196 -21.19 13.14 -3.40
C SER A 196 -20.18 14.29 -3.34
N GLU A 197 -20.65 15.52 -3.52
CA GLU A 197 -19.82 16.72 -3.30
C GLU A 197 -19.32 16.80 -1.85
N GLU A 198 -20.14 16.38 -0.88
CA GLU A 198 -19.78 16.31 0.54
C GLU A 198 -18.65 15.29 0.77
N GLU A 199 -18.74 14.09 0.19
CA GLU A 199 -17.67 13.08 0.30
C GLU A 199 -16.39 13.56 -0.40
N ARG A 200 -16.51 14.27 -1.53
CA ARG A 200 -15.37 14.87 -2.22
C ARG A 200 -14.69 15.92 -1.36
N ALA A 201 -15.46 16.84 -0.77
CA ALA A 201 -14.94 17.85 0.14
C ALA A 201 -14.28 17.23 1.38
N TYR A 202 -14.88 16.17 1.94
CA TYR A 202 -14.30 15.38 3.03
C TYR A 202 -12.94 14.78 2.63
N LYS A 203 -12.86 14.06 1.50
CA LYS A 203 -11.61 13.44 1.02
C LYS A 203 -10.53 14.48 0.72
N GLN A 204 -10.90 15.59 0.08
CA GLN A 204 -9.98 16.70 -0.15
C GLN A 204 -9.45 17.25 1.16
N ARG A 205 -10.33 17.49 2.14
CA ARG A 205 -9.94 18.00 3.44
C ARG A 205 -9.03 17.03 4.20
N CYS A 206 -9.29 15.73 4.12
CA CYS A 206 -8.41 14.70 4.68
C CYS A 206 -7.00 14.76 4.06
N ARG A 207 -6.86 14.96 2.75
CA ARG A 207 -5.55 15.08 2.09
C ARG A 207 -4.80 16.34 2.51
N GLU A 208 -5.47 17.48 2.52
CA GLU A 208 -4.89 18.74 3.00
C GLU A 208 -4.31 18.61 4.42
N LEU A 209 -4.89 17.75 5.25
CA LEU A 209 -4.42 17.45 6.60
C LEU A 209 -3.37 16.33 6.64
N LEU A 210 -3.48 15.28 5.82
CA LEU A 210 -2.62 14.10 5.92
C LEU A 210 -1.38 14.13 5.04
N ASP A 211 -1.29 15.01 4.04
CA ASP A 211 -0.13 15.09 3.15
C ASP A 211 1.07 15.83 3.79
N PRO A 212 0.88 17.00 4.46
CA PRO A 212 2.03 17.76 4.98
C PRO A 212 2.79 17.09 6.15
N PRO A 213 2.14 16.50 7.18
CA PRO A 213 2.84 15.94 8.35
C PRO A 213 3.77 14.75 8.04
N PRO A 214 3.41 13.76 7.19
CA PRO A 214 4.35 12.70 6.77
C PRO A 214 5.59 13.25 6.08
N ALA A 215 5.44 14.22 5.18
CA ALA A 215 6.57 14.82 4.48
C ALA A 215 7.53 15.50 5.48
N ALA A 216 6.99 16.25 6.45
CA ALA A 216 7.80 16.87 7.50
C ALA A 216 8.50 15.83 8.39
N ARG A 217 7.81 14.77 8.81
CA ARG A 217 8.41 13.65 9.55
C ARG A 217 9.53 12.98 8.78
N ARG A 218 9.29 12.63 7.52
CA ARG A 218 10.30 11.97 6.67
C ARG A 218 11.49 12.85 6.37
N ALA A 219 11.32 14.17 6.29
CA ALA A 219 12.45 15.10 6.23
C ALA A 219 13.34 14.98 7.49
N VAL A 220 12.75 14.89 8.68
CA VAL A 220 13.48 14.65 9.93
C VAL A 220 14.15 13.28 9.93
N TRP A 221 13.44 12.21 9.56
CA TRP A 221 14.00 10.86 9.48
C TRP A 221 15.25 10.78 8.58
N LYS A 222 15.24 11.48 7.44
CA LYS A 222 16.40 11.58 6.54
C LYS A 222 17.61 12.29 7.18
N THR A 223 17.41 13.16 8.17
CA THR A 223 18.53 13.73 8.95
C THR A 223 19.09 12.75 9.97
N LEU A 224 18.33 11.73 10.33
CA LEU A 224 18.74 10.68 11.25
C LEU A 224 19.46 9.52 10.54
N GLY A 225 19.48 9.48 9.21
CA GLY A 225 20.16 8.43 8.47
C GLY A 225 19.44 8.08 7.17
N THR A 226 19.73 6.90 6.65
CA THR A 226 19.14 6.45 5.38
C THR A 226 17.82 5.73 5.65
N LEU A 227 16.72 6.27 5.12
CA LEU A 227 15.44 5.57 5.12
C LEU A 227 15.55 4.29 4.28
N ASP A 228 15.03 3.19 4.82
CA ASP A 228 14.99 1.94 4.08
C ASP A 228 13.81 1.93 3.08
N GLU A 229 14.13 1.82 1.80
CA GLU A 229 13.16 1.78 0.70
C GLU A 229 12.69 0.35 0.37
N LEU A 230 13.46 -0.67 0.78
CA LEU A 230 13.17 -2.08 0.50
C LEU A 230 12.43 -2.76 1.66
N ALA A 231 12.54 -2.20 2.85
CA ALA A 231 11.85 -2.66 4.03
C ALA A 231 10.36 -2.32 3.96
N VAL A 232 9.54 -3.35 3.78
CA VAL A 232 8.09 -3.22 3.86
C VAL A 232 7.69 -3.31 5.33
N ALA A 233 7.62 -2.15 5.98
CA ALA A 233 7.09 -2.10 7.33
C ALA A 233 5.55 -2.26 7.32
N PRO A 234 4.95 -2.82 8.38
CA PRO A 234 3.53 -3.16 8.38
C PRO A 234 2.63 -1.94 8.30
N ARG A 235 1.85 -1.83 7.24
CA ARG A 235 0.88 -0.75 7.06
C ARG A 235 -0.52 -1.28 7.27
N ALA A 236 -1.29 -0.62 8.12
CA ALA A 236 -2.66 -1.01 8.41
C ALA A 236 -3.57 0.20 8.50
N ILE A 237 -4.83 0.02 8.08
CA ILE A 237 -5.91 0.91 8.48
C ILE A 237 -6.13 0.67 9.98
N CYS A 238 -6.04 1.74 10.77
CA CYS A 238 -6.22 1.68 12.22
C CYS A 238 -7.04 2.90 12.66
N TYR A 239 -8.35 2.69 12.88
CA TYR A 239 -9.31 3.76 13.18
C TYR A 239 -9.06 4.45 14.53
N GLU A 240 -8.30 3.80 15.42
CA GLU A 240 -7.91 4.35 16.71
C GLU A 240 -6.75 5.35 16.59
N TRP A 241 -5.98 5.31 15.49
CA TRP A 241 -4.92 6.28 15.22
C TRP A 241 -5.51 7.55 14.59
N PRO A 242 -4.94 8.74 14.85
CA PRO A 242 -5.54 10.01 14.44
C PRO A 242 -5.88 10.12 12.94
N GLY A 243 -4.96 9.66 12.08
CA GLY A 243 -5.11 9.66 10.62
C GLY A 243 -5.76 8.41 10.05
N HIS A 244 -6.34 7.54 10.88
CA HIS A 244 -6.85 6.21 10.53
C HIS A 244 -5.83 5.27 9.84
N ARG A 245 -4.54 5.55 10.01
CA ARG A 245 -3.43 4.73 9.48
C ARG A 245 -2.40 4.48 10.56
N GLN A 246 -1.89 3.26 10.55
CA GLN A 246 -0.73 2.85 11.30
C GLN A 246 0.37 2.52 10.29
N ASP A 247 1.45 3.28 10.34
CA ASP A 247 2.64 3.09 9.49
C ASP A 247 3.90 3.16 10.35
N TRP A 248 5.03 2.75 9.77
CA TRP A 248 6.33 2.71 10.42
C TRP A 248 7.42 3.01 9.41
N ALA A 249 8.51 3.61 9.89
CA ALA A 249 9.71 3.79 9.08
C ALA A 249 10.92 3.12 9.74
N ILE A 250 11.83 2.65 8.90
CA ILE A 250 13.11 2.07 9.31
C ILE A 250 14.22 2.95 8.78
N ILE A 251 15.14 3.32 9.66
CA ILE A 251 16.26 4.22 9.36
C ILE A 251 17.57 3.48 9.70
N HIS A 252 18.46 3.37 8.71
CA HIS A 252 19.84 2.89 8.89
C HIS A 252 20.69 4.00 9.51
N ARG A 253 21.28 3.71 10.67
CA ARG A 253 22.05 4.68 11.48
C ARG A 253 23.55 4.49 11.27
N GLU A 254 24.34 5.55 11.46
CA GLU A 254 25.80 5.59 11.21
C GLU A 254 26.60 4.54 12.00
N ALA A 255 26.08 4.05 13.14
CA ALA A 255 26.72 3.00 13.95
C ALA A 255 26.37 1.57 13.49
N GLY A 256 25.78 1.39 12.30
CA GLY A 256 25.30 0.09 11.82
C GLY A 256 24.06 -0.41 12.55
N ARG A 257 23.33 0.48 13.23
CA ARG A 257 22.08 0.18 13.95
C ARG A 257 20.86 0.47 13.08
N LEU A 258 19.73 -0.09 13.49
CA LEU A 258 18.43 0.19 12.90
C LEU A 258 17.56 0.96 13.89
N LEU A 259 16.91 2.01 13.40
CA LEU A 259 15.94 2.79 14.15
C LEU A 259 14.55 2.57 13.54
N LEU A 260 13.66 1.96 14.30
CA LEU A 260 12.25 1.79 13.96
C LEU A 260 11.45 2.94 14.61
N VAL A 261 10.68 3.65 13.82
CA VAL A 261 9.84 4.77 14.28
C VAL A 261 8.39 4.58 13.85
N SER A 262 7.46 5.01 14.70
CA SER A 262 6.05 5.09 14.29
C SER A 262 5.85 6.23 13.30
N GLU A 263 4.96 5.99 12.33
CA GLU A 263 4.44 7.00 11.44
C GLU A 263 2.90 7.02 11.54
N GLY A 264 2.34 7.77 12.49
CA GLY A 264 0.94 8.19 12.40
C GLY A 264 0.33 8.68 13.72
N LEU A 265 1.02 8.50 14.85
CA LEU A 265 0.53 8.95 16.15
C LEU A 265 0.43 10.48 16.22
N SER A 266 1.23 11.20 15.42
CA SER A 266 1.19 12.65 15.30
C SER A 266 0.39 13.20 14.11
N ASP A 267 -0.28 12.34 13.33
CA ASP A 267 -1.15 12.79 12.25
C ASP A 267 -2.36 13.57 12.80
N PRO A 268 -2.97 14.49 12.04
CA PRO A 268 -4.20 15.15 12.45
C PRO A 268 -5.34 14.15 12.67
N PHE A 269 -6.25 14.47 13.58
CA PHE A 269 -7.49 13.70 13.74
C PHE A 269 -8.43 13.99 12.55
N ILE A 270 -8.42 13.12 11.54
CA ILE A 270 -9.26 13.32 10.35
C ILE A 270 -10.76 13.24 10.65
N ALA A 271 -11.14 12.60 11.76
CA ALA A 271 -12.52 12.63 12.27
C ALA A 271 -13.00 14.04 12.67
N ARG A 272 -12.08 14.99 12.93
CA ARG A 272 -12.40 16.38 13.27
C ARG A 272 -12.23 17.34 12.10
N LEU A 273 -11.51 16.95 11.05
CA LEU A 273 -11.23 17.78 9.86
C LEU A 273 -10.55 19.13 10.14
N GLU A 274 -9.82 19.20 11.25
CA GLU A 274 -9.07 20.37 11.70
C GLU A 274 -7.57 20.07 11.82
N PRO A 275 -6.69 21.05 11.56
CA PRO A 275 -5.25 20.90 11.81
C PRO A 275 -4.98 20.53 13.27
N SER A 276 -4.19 19.49 13.48
CA SER A 276 -3.68 19.13 14.81
C SER A 276 -2.41 18.30 14.69
N VAL A 277 -1.68 18.15 15.79
CA VAL A 277 -0.52 17.25 15.90
C VAL A 277 -0.92 15.84 16.38
N GLY A 278 -2.18 15.44 16.21
CA GLY A 278 -2.68 14.16 16.71
C GLY A 278 -2.47 14.00 18.21
N PHE A 279 -1.78 12.93 18.59
CA PHE A 279 -1.35 12.69 19.96
C PHE A 279 -0.12 13.50 20.40
N GLY A 280 0.52 14.22 19.48
CA GLY A 280 1.65 15.12 19.74
C GLY A 280 2.98 14.39 19.96
N LEU A 281 3.08 13.12 19.57
CA LEU A 281 4.29 12.32 19.71
C LEU A 281 4.45 11.29 18.59
N GLU A 282 5.68 10.82 18.39
CA GLU A 282 6.01 9.56 17.71
C GLU A 282 6.91 8.71 18.63
N LEU A 283 6.89 7.40 18.44
CA LEU A 283 7.69 6.44 19.19
C LEU A 283 8.91 6.00 18.38
N ALA A 284 10.03 5.77 19.08
CA ALA A 284 11.30 5.40 18.45
C ALA A 284 12.00 4.27 19.22
N LEU A 285 12.37 3.18 18.54
CA LEU A 285 13.15 2.09 19.11
C LEU A 285 14.38 1.84 18.23
N GLU A 286 15.58 2.05 18.79
CA GLU A 286 16.85 1.76 18.12
C GLU A 286 17.41 0.42 18.61
N THR A 287 17.89 -0.41 17.69
CA THR A 287 18.39 -1.77 17.97
C THR A 287 19.46 -2.21 16.97
N GLU A 288 20.07 -3.36 17.21
CA GLU A 288 21.03 -4.00 16.30
C GLU A 288 20.31 -4.68 15.12
N PRO A 289 20.92 -4.75 13.92
CA PRO A 289 20.29 -5.40 12.75
C PRO A 289 19.86 -6.86 12.99
N ALA A 290 20.59 -7.58 13.83
CA ALA A 290 20.27 -8.97 14.17
C ALA A 290 18.95 -9.13 14.95
N GLU A 291 18.46 -8.06 15.59
CA GLU A 291 17.22 -8.06 16.38
C GLU A 291 16.00 -7.64 15.52
N LEU A 292 16.22 -6.97 14.39
CA LEU A 292 15.19 -6.46 13.48
C LEU A 292 15.45 -6.94 12.03
N PRO A 293 15.14 -8.22 11.72
CA PRO A 293 15.27 -8.75 10.37
C PRO A 293 14.31 -8.05 9.39
N LEU A 294 14.85 -7.33 8.41
CA LEU A 294 14.08 -6.52 7.46
C LEU A 294 13.14 -7.35 6.56
N GLY A 295 13.44 -8.64 6.35
CA GLY A 295 12.58 -9.56 5.60
C GLY A 295 11.40 -10.14 6.40
N SER A 296 11.36 -9.94 7.72
CA SER A 296 10.32 -10.47 8.61
C SER A 296 10.05 -9.54 9.79
N ILE A 297 9.87 -8.25 9.50
CA ILE A 297 9.70 -7.18 10.50
C ILE A 297 8.55 -7.49 11.47
N GLU A 298 7.41 -8.00 10.99
CA GLU A 298 6.24 -8.33 11.82
C GLU A 298 6.51 -9.35 12.92
N GLU A 299 7.46 -10.26 12.66
CA GLU A 299 7.86 -11.32 13.57
C GLU A 299 8.97 -10.86 14.54
N SER A 300 9.59 -9.71 14.26
CA SER A 300 10.67 -9.18 15.07
C SER A 300 10.14 -8.62 16.39
N TRP A 301 10.84 -8.94 17.48
CA TRP A 301 10.45 -8.43 18.79
C TRP A 301 10.51 -6.90 18.92
N PRO A 302 11.42 -6.15 18.26
CA PRO A 302 11.43 -4.69 18.32
C PRO A 302 10.12 -4.10 17.79
N TYR A 303 9.65 -4.61 16.64
CA TYR A 303 8.37 -4.21 16.08
C TYR A 303 7.21 -4.59 16.99
N MET A 304 7.15 -5.85 17.45
CA MET A 304 6.07 -6.33 18.31
C MET A 304 5.98 -5.53 19.62
N LEU A 305 7.13 -5.18 20.21
CA LEU A 305 7.21 -4.37 21.41
C LEU A 305 6.72 -2.94 21.15
N LEU A 306 7.26 -2.28 20.12
CA LEU A 306 6.91 -0.91 19.77
C LEU A 306 5.42 -0.78 19.41
N ALA A 307 4.87 -1.74 18.66
CA ALA A 307 3.44 -1.80 18.34
C ALA A 307 2.56 -1.96 19.59
N ARG A 308 3.01 -2.70 20.61
CA ARG A 308 2.28 -2.82 21.89
C ARG A 308 2.32 -1.53 22.69
N VAL A 309 3.48 -0.87 22.76
CA VAL A 309 3.61 0.45 23.40
C VAL A 309 2.71 1.47 22.69
N ALA A 310 2.68 1.47 21.35
CA ALA A 310 1.80 2.34 20.59
C ALA A 310 0.31 2.12 20.93
N ARG A 311 -0.14 0.87 21.09
CA ARG A 311 -1.51 0.57 21.52
C ARG A 311 -1.82 1.15 22.90
N GLU A 312 -0.89 1.07 23.86
CA GLU A 312 -1.07 1.68 25.18
C GLU A 312 -1.16 3.21 25.10
N VAL A 313 -0.32 3.85 24.27
CA VAL A 313 -0.38 5.30 24.02
C VAL A 313 -1.71 5.72 23.41
N VAL A 314 -2.26 4.92 22.49
CA VAL A 314 -3.55 5.19 21.84
C VAL A 314 -4.70 5.02 22.83
N ALA A 315 -4.74 3.88 23.54
CA ALA A 315 -5.84 3.51 24.40
C ALA A 315 -5.90 4.30 25.71
N ASN A 316 -4.75 4.72 26.25
CA ASN A 316 -4.66 5.29 27.60
C ASN A 316 -4.12 6.72 27.59
N GLU A 317 -5.00 7.69 27.81
CA GLU A 317 -4.62 9.12 27.88
C GLU A 317 -3.55 9.39 28.94
N ARG A 318 -3.63 8.74 30.11
CA ARG A 318 -2.60 8.87 31.15
C ARG A 318 -1.23 8.43 30.66
N VAL A 319 -1.14 7.31 29.93
CA VAL A 319 0.15 6.82 29.40
C VAL A 319 0.71 7.82 28.39
N ARG A 320 -0.14 8.36 27.52
CA ARG A 320 0.23 9.36 26.53
C ARG A 320 0.71 10.68 27.15
N GLU A 321 0.04 11.19 28.18
CA GLU A 321 0.48 12.40 28.89
C GLU A 321 1.81 12.17 29.63
N GLN A 322 2.00 10.99 30.24
CA GLN A 322 3.28 10.64 30.88
C GLN A 322 4.42 10.52 29.86
N ALA A 323 4.17 9.87 28.72
CA ALA A 323 5.14 9.75 27.63
C ALA A 323 5.58 11.13 27.09
N LYS A 324 4.68 12.12 27.08
CA LYS A 324 5.00 13.51 26.70
C LYS A 324 5.68 14.32 27.81
N ALA A 325 5.47 13.95 29.07
CA ALA A 325 6.05 14.66 30.21
C ALA A 325 7.54 14.34 30.36
N GLY A 326 7.96 13.13 29.99
CA GLY A 326 9.35 12.71 30.00
C GLY A 326 9.51 11.24 30.37
N LEU A 327 10.47 10.97 31.25
CA LEU A 327 10.89 9.62 31.60
C LEU A 327 9.80 8.86 32.38
N PHE A 328 9.34 7.73 31.86
CA PHE A 328 8.27 6.93 32.46
C PHE A 328 8.41 5.45 32.12
N SER A 329 8.08 4.56 33.07
CA SER A 329 8.12 3.10 32.84
C SER A 329 6.73 2.53 32.59
N LEU A 330 6.63 1.62 31.62
CA LEU A 330 5.40 0.94 31.24
C LEU A 330 5.64 -0.57 31.13
N GLU A 331 4.65 -1.39 31.46
CA GLU A 331 4.69 -2.82 31.20
C GLU A 331 3.67 -3.20 30.13
N VAL A 332 4.08 -4.02 29.15
CA VAL A 332 3.20 -4.57 28.12
C VAL A 332 3.24 -6.10 28.14
N SER A 333 2.38 -6.75 27.36
CA SER A 333 2.42 -8.22 27.20
C SER A 333 3.75 -8.68 26.64
N GLY A 334 4.32 -9.75 27.19
CA GLY A 334 5.55 -10.41 26.73
C GLY A 334 5.35 -11.52 25.68
N LYS A 335 4.11 -11.83 25.30
CA LYS A 335 3.80 -12.95 24.38
C LYS A 335 4.61 -12.86 23.09
N GLY A 336 5.40 -13.89 22.74
CA GLY A 336 6.20 -13.91 21.51
C GLY A 336 7.39 -12.94 21.48
N LEU A 337 7.73 -12.31 22.61
CA LEU A 337 9.00 -11.61 22.78
C LEU A 337 10.05 -12.58 23.37
N PRO A 338 11.37 -12.30 23.23
CA PRO A 338 12.43 -13.16 23.75
C PRO A 338 12.31 -13.39 25.25
N ASP A 339 12.49 -14.64 25.70
CA ASP A 339 12.43 -15.03 27.12
C ASP A 339 13.35 -14.19 28.02
N SER A 340 14.46 -13.67 27.48
CA SER A 340 15.39 -12.82 28.21
C SER A 340 14.82 -11.44 28.59
N LEU A 341 13.76 -10.99 27.92
CA LEU A 341 13.04 -9.75 28.24
C LEU A 341 11.78 -9.99 29.10
N VAL A 342 11.26 -11.21 29.10
CA VAL A 342 9.94 -11.53 29.66
C VAL A 342 10.06 -11.88 31.14
N THR A 343 9.26 -11.22 31.99
CA THR A 343 9.17 -11.53 33.42
C THR A 343 8.44 -12.86 33.67
N PRO A 344 8.54 -13.47 34.87
CA PRO A 344 7.77 -14.66 35.22
C PRO A 344 6.25 -14.50 35.05
N GLU A 345 5.73 -13.27 35.15
CA GLU A 345 4.32 -12.92 34.95
C GLU A 345 3.95 -12.74 33.47
N GLY A 346 4.88 -12.99 32.54
CA GLY A 346 4.66 -12.86 31.11
C GLY A 346 4.60 -11.41 30.63
N ARG A 347 5.25 -10.47 31.33
CA ARG A 347 5.30 -9.04 31.00
C ARG A 347 6.66 -8.63 30.47
N VAL A 348 6.71 -7.52 29.75
CA VAL A 348 7.97 -6.85 29.38
C VAL A 348 7.88 -5.41 29.84
N GLY A 349 8.92 -4.97 30.57
CA GLY A 349 9.09 -3.58 30.98
C GLY A 349 9.74 -2.76 29.87
N VAL A 350 9.27 -1.52 29.72
CA VAL A 350 9.91 -0.52 28.86
C VAL A 350 10.11 0.78 29.63
N LEU A 351 11.16 1.50 29.27
CA LEU A 351 11.43 2.86 29.71
C LEU A 351 11.22 3.80 28.52
N LEU A 352 10.26 4.70 28.66
CA LEU A 352 9.90 5.71 27.65
C LEU A 352 10.62 7.02 27.94
N GLY A 353 11.06 7.72 26.89
CA GLY A 353 11.60 9.07 27.01
C GLY A 353 13.02 9.12 27.58
N VAL A 354 13.81 8.06 27.41
CA VAL A 354 15.24 8.08 27.71
C VAL A 354 15.93 9.07 26.78
N GLU A 355 16.65 10.04 27.37
CA GLU A 355 17.34 11.07 26.60
C GLU A 355 18.42 10.46 25.71
N SER A 356 18.44 10.88 24.45
CA SER A 356 19.42 10.45 23.46
C SER A 356 20.32 11.61 23.07
N ARG A 357 21.61 11.32 22.86
CA ARG A 357 22.56 12.29 22.28
C ARG A 357 22.44 12.39 20.75
N THR A 358 21.79 11.41 20.12
CA THR A 358 21.77 11.26 18.66
C THR A 358 20.36 11.35 18.07
N LEU A 359 19.32 11.45 18.90
CA LEU A 359 17.94 11.67 18.50
C LEU A 359 17.42 13.00 19.07
N PRO A 360 16.67 13.80 18.29
CA PRO A 360 16.03 15.00 18.79
C PRO A 360 14.94 14.63 19.80
N ARG A 361 14.67 15.48 20.79
CA ARG A 361 13.52 15.29 21.69
C ARG A 361 12.20 15.69 21.04
N ARG A 362 12.26 16.65 20.12
CA ARG A 362 11.12 17.26 19.45
C ARG A 362 11.49 17.63 18.03
N PHE A 363 10.48 17.68 17.17
CA PHE A 363 10.62 18.19 15.82
C PHE A 363 9.33 18.90 15.40
N SER A 364 9.47 19.83 14.46
CA SER A 364 8.35 20.63 13.97
C SER A 364 7.62 19.93 12.82
N THR A 365 6.30 20.02 12.84
CA THR A 365 5.42 19.72 11.70
C THR A 365 4.64 20.98 11.31
N PRO A 366 3.98 21.02 10.14
CA PRO A 366 3.16 22.17 9.74
C PRO A 366 2.05 22.55 10.72
N PHE A 367 1.64 21.64 11.61
CA PHE A 367 0.57 21.85 12.58
C PHE A 367 1.03 21.98 14.03
N GLY A 368 2.35 21.89 14.28
CA GLY A 368 2.94 22.10 15.60
C GLY A 368 4.11 21.18 15.91
N GLU A 369 4.57 21.28 17.15
CA GLU A 369 5.68 20.47 17.68
C GLU A 369 5.22 19.05 18.03
N VAL A 370 6.03 18.07 17.65
CA VAL A 370 5.83 16.65 17.95
C VAL A 370 7.01 16.17 18.80
N GLN A 371 6.72 15.41 19.86
CA GLN A 371 7.76 14.79 20.67
C GLN A 371 8.23 13.46 20.07
N LEU A 372 9.53 13.22 20.04
CA LEU A 372 10.09 11.91 19.71
C LEU A 372 10.38 11.17 21.01
N VAL A 373 9.55 10.18 21.33
CA VAL A 373 9.64 9.41 22.57
C VAL A 373 10.39 8.11 22.29
N THR A 374 11.59 7.99 22.86
CA THR A 374 12.36 6.75 22.78
C THR A 374 11.71 5.64 23.59
N VAL A 375 11.80 4.40 23.10
CA VAL A 375 11.27 3.20 23.75
C VAL A 375 12.44 2.26 23.99
N LYS A 376 12.80 2.09 25.25
CA LYS A 376 13.89 1.19 25.66
C LYS A 376 13.34 -0.05 26.35
N ALA A 377 13.60 -1.24 25.79
CA ALA A 377 13.29 -2.50 26.46
C ALA A 377 14.14 -2.67 27.74
N LEU A 378 13.53 -3.18 28.81
CA LEU A 378 14.19 -3.49 30.08
C LEU A 378 14.31 -5.01 30.25
N LEU A 379 15.45 -5.46 30.77
CA LEU A 379 15.58 -6.80 31.31
C LEU A 379 14.71 -6.93 32.58
N PRO A 380 14.27 -8.15 32.95
CA PRO A 380 13.48 -8.36 34.17
C PRO A 380 14.13 -7.77 35.44
N SER A 381 15.45 -7.87 35.60
CA SER A 381 16.19 -7.30 36.72
C SER A 381 16.21 -5.76 36.72
N GLU A 382 16.13 -5.14 35.55
CA GLU A 382 16.09 -3.69 35.38
C GLU A 382 14.70 -3.13 35.65
N LEU A 383 13.67 -3.85 35.20
CA LEU A 383 12.29 -3.55 35.58
C LEU A 383 12.10 -3.68 37.10
N GLU A 384 12.61 -4.75 37.70
CA GLU A 384 12.60 -4.92 39.16
C GLU A 384 13.30 -3.76 39.88
N TYR A 385 14.45 -3.31 39.34
CA TYR A 385 15.16 -2.15 39.87
C TYR A 385 14.30 -0.87 39.82
N VAL A 386 13.66 -0.61 38.68
CA VAL A 386 12.76 0.55 38.49
C VAL A 386 11.61 0.53 39.48
N VAL A 387 10.95 -0.63 39.66
CA VAL A 387 9.81 -0.78 40.57
C VAL A 387 10.24 -0.60 42.03
N ARG A 388 11.37 -1.21 42.43
CA ARG A 388 11.86 -1.15 43.82
C ARG A 388 12.31 0.25 44.26
N HIS A 389 12.79 1.06 43.32
CA HIS A 389 13.35 2.39 43.61
C HIS A 389 12.46 3.52 43.11
N ALA A 390 11.18 3.27 42.86
CA ALA A 390 10.26 4.34 42.46
C ALA A 390 10.11 5.42 43.56
N PRO A 391 10.05 6.72 43.20
CA PRO A 391 9.98 7.25 41.84
C PRO A 391 11.33 7.55 41.16
N GLU A 392 12.47 7.47 41.85
CA GLU A 392 13.79 7.85 41.30
C GLU A 392 14.44 6.78 40.40
N GLY A 393 13.99 5.54 40.51
CA GLY A 393 14.51 4.36 39.81
C GLY A 393 14.65 4.52 38.30
N PRO A 394 13.61 4.98 37.57
CA PRO A 394 13.70 5.31 36.15
C PRO A 394 14.89 6.23 35.81
N ALA A 395 15.04 7.34 36.55
CA ALA A 395 16.06 8.35 36.28
C ALA A 395 17.48 7.84 36.55
N GLU A 396 17.66 7.11 37.65
CA GLU A 396 18.93 6.46 37.97
C GLU A 396 19.32 5.41 36.92
N LEU A 397 18.35 4.60 36.48
CA LEU A 397 18.59 3.59 35.44
C LEU A 397 18.92 4.23 34.09
N ALA A 398 18.22 5.30 33.70
CA ALA A 398 18.53 6.08 32.50
C ALA A 398 19.94 6.67 32.55
N ARG A 399 20.38 7.18 33.72
CA ARG A 399 21.75 7.68 33.90
C ARG A 399 22.79 6.58 33.66
N ARG A 400 22.56 5.37 34.19
CA ARG A 400 23.46 4.22 34.00
C ARG A 400 23.56 3.80 32.54
N PHE A 401 22.44 3.82 31.80
CA PHE A 401 22.47 3.59 30.35
C PHE A 401 23.25 4.66 29.59
N ALA A 402 23.15 5.92 30.01
CA ALA A 402 23.95 7.00 29.46
C ALA A 402 25.46 6.85 29.72
N GLU A 403 25.83 6.37 30.90
CA GLU A 403 27.23 6.10 31.27
C GLU A 403 27.82 4.92 30.48
N SER A 404 27.01 3.92 30.13
CA SER A 404 27.45 2.76 29.32
C SER A 404 27.40 2.97 27.81
N GLY A 405 26.93 4.13 27.33
CA GLY A 405 26.76 4.41 25.90
C GLY A 405 25.64 3.57 25.24
N GLU A 406 24.71 3.06 26.06
CA GLU A 406 23.55 2.30 25.62
C GLU A 406 22.27 3.07 25.93
N GLU A 407 22.18 4.38 25.63
CA GLU A 407 21.12 5.26 26.15
C GLU A 407 19.71 4.73 25.85
N HIS A 408 19.21 4.99 24.64
CA HIS A 408 17.89 4.53 24.19
C HIS A 408 17.93 3.17 23.45
N VAL A 409 19.11 2.63 23.20
CA VAL A 409 19.30 1.40 22.40
C VAL A 409 18.73 0.19 23.13
N SER A 410 17.86 -0.56 22.49
CA SER A 410 17.25 -1.77 23.05
C SER A 410 17.99 -3.02 22.56
N ARG A 411 18.16 -4.00 23.46
CA ARG A 411 18.76 -5.31 23.17
C ARG A 411 18.05 -6.38 23.97
N ALA A 412 17.86 -7.56 23.39
CA ALA A 412 17.29 -8.69 24.12
C ALA A 412 18.26 -9.26 25.16
N ARG A 413 19.57 -8.99 25.03
CA ARG A 413 20.63 -9.40 25.96
C ARG A 413 21.63 -8.27 26.15
N ARG A 414 22.10 -8.07 27.38
CA ARG A 414 23.18 -7.13 27.71
C ARG A 414 24.51 -7.87 27.86
N ARG A 415 25.60 -7.13 27.63
CA ARG A 415 26.96 -7.64 27.81
C ARG A 415 27.36 -7.67 29.28
#